data_AF-A0A2E8DB19-F1
#
_entry.id   AF-A0A2E8DB19-F1
#
_cell.length_a   1.000
_cell.length_b   1.000
_cell.length_c   1.000
_cell.angle_alpha   90.00
_cell.angle_beta   90.00
_cell.angle_gamma   90.00
#
_symmetry.space_group_name_H-M   'P 1'
#
loop_
_entity.id
_entity.type
_entity.pdbx_description
1 polymer ?
#
loop_
_entity_poly.entity_id
_entity_poly.type
_entity_poly.pdbx_seq_one_letter_code
_entity_poly.pdbx_strand_id
1 'polypeptide(L)'
;MSIGLRLRAAKSMRFTLRTLVVCITMIAVALAVWVGYRRATLCQVRWLVLGSAEAARLFPSARVRPLENGAYGFTYYVRARNVQTLVRDPTVTAAIMRKVDRATIDVEANDAETAQSQLKALADADALKPGTCVIRGRVVDSNNEPVVRGTIDLMGPFVFINHFQTRDDGTFTMPLEDGGMIPPARRGYYLRVRAPGDSIETPLRWHTASFSLDLANPVRDVLIRIPHDTSDN
;
A
#
# COMPACT_ATOMS: atom_id res chain seq x y z
N MET A 1 -40.62 56.56 -14.53
CA MET A 1 -39.18 56.24 -14.38
C MET A 1 -38.99 54.82 -14.90
N SER A 2 -38.72 54.65 -16.21
CA SER A 2 -38.66 53.33 -16.87
C SER A 2 -37.21 52.92 -17.07
N ILE A 3 -36.83 51.80 -16.47
CA ILE A 3 -35.52 51.17 -16.62
C ILE A 3 -35.54 50.35 -17.92
N GLY A 4 -34.92 50.89 -18.97
CA GLY A 4 -34.75 50.19 -20.24
C GLY A 4 -33.62 49.16 -20.16
N LEU A 5 -33.98 47.88 -20.01
CA LEU A 5 -33.05 46.75 -20.11
C LEU A 5 -32.61 46.56 -21.58
N ARG A 6 -31.44 47.06 -21.96
CA ARG A 6 -30.84 46.78 -23.27
C ARG A 6 -30.27 45.36 -23.28
N LEU A 7 -31.07 44.38 -23.72
CA LEU A 7 -30.58 43.06 -24.12
C LEU A 7 -29.66 43.23 -25.34
N ARG A 8 -28.34 43.19 -25.13
CA ARG A 8 -27.35 43.09 -26.21
C ARG A 8 -27.61 41.77 -26.95
N ALA A 9 -28.00 41.85 -28.22
CA ALA A 9 -28.12 40.71 -29.11
C ALA A 9 -26.80 39.94 -29.12
N ALA A 10 -26.81 38.69 -28.65
CA ALA A 10 -25.65 37.82 -28.67
C ALA A 10 -25.26 37.58 -30.14
N LYS A 11 -24.11 38.12 -30.55
CA LYS A 11 -23.52 37.93 -31.88
C LYS A 11 -23.34 36.42 -32.08
N SER A 12 -24.11 35.82 -32.99
CA SER A 12 -24.04 34.38 -33.27
C SER A 12 -22.63 34.03 -33.73
N MET A 13 -21.86 33.35 -32.87
CA MET A 13 -20.54 32.83 -33.24
C MET A 13 -20.72 31.76 -34.31
N ARG A 14 -20.37 32.09 -35.55
CA ARG A 14 -20.29 31.13 -36.65
C ARG A 14 -18.95 30.41 -36.55
N PHE A 15 -18.95 29.23 -35.94
CA PHE A 15 -17.78 28.34 -35.97
C PHE A 15 -17.64 27.76 -37.37
N THR A 16 -16.49 27.99 -38.00
CA THR A 16 -16.18 27.28 -39.25
C THR A 16 -15.79 25.85 -38.92
N LEU A 17 -16.05 24.91 -39.84
CA LEU A 17 -15.64 23.50 -39.70
C LEU A 17 -14.13 23.37 -39.41
N ARG A 18 -13.31 24.23 -40.04
CA ARG A 18 -11.86 24.28 -39.80
C ARG A 18 -11.52 24.64 -38.36
N THR A 19 -12.19 25.65 -37.80
CA THR A 19 -11.99 26.05 -36.39
C THR A 19 -12.39 24.91 -35.45
N LEU A 20 -13.48 24.21 -35.73
CA LEU A 20 -13.93 23.07 -34.92
C LEU A 20 -12.90 21.93 -34.92
N VAL A 21 -12.38 21.56 -36.10
CA VAL A 21 -11.36 20.50 -36.23
C VAL A 21 -10.09 20.87 -35.46
N VAL A 22 -9.61 22.11 -35.58
CA VAL A 22 -8.43 22.57 -34.83
C VAL A 22 -8.66 22.50 -33.32
N CYS A 23 -9.83 22.94 -32.82
CA CYS A 23 -10.15 22.85 -31.40
C CYS A 23 -10.18 21.41 -30.89
N ILE A 24 -10.79 20.48 -31.63
CA ILE A 24 -10.84 19.06 -31.26
C ILE A 24 -9.43 18.47 -31.19
N THR A 25 -8.58 18.75 -32.19
CA THR A 25 -7.19 18.27 -32.20
C THR A 25 -6.40 18.80 -31.01
N MET A 26 -6.54 20.08 -30.67
CA MET A 26 -5.86 20.66 -29.50
C MET A 26 -6.32 20.02 -28.19
N ILE A 27 -7.63 19.78 -28.03
CA ILE A 27 -8.17 19.06 -26.87
C ILE A 27 -7.62 17.63 -26.82
N ALA A 28 -7.59 16.92 -27.94
CA ALA A 28 -7.06 15.57 -28.01
C ALA A 28 -5.58 15.49 -27.64
N VAL A 29 -4.75 16.42 -28.14
CA VAL A 29 -3.33 16.52 -27.77
C VAL A 29 -3.17 16.83 -26.29
N ALA A 30 -3.91 17.81 -25.76
CA ALA A 30 -3.86 18.16 -24.34
C ALA A 30 -4.26 16.97 -23.44
N LEU A 31 -5.31 16.23 -23.82
CA LEU A 31 -5.72 15.02 -23.11
C LEU A 31 -4.68 13.90 -23.22
N ALA A 32 -4.05 13.71 -24.39
CA ALA A 32 -3.00 12.71 -24.57
C ALA A 32 -1.78 13.00 -23.70
N VAL A 33 -1.34 14.27 -23.66
CA VAL A 33 -0.24 14.71 -22.79
C VAL A 33 -0.61 14.52 -21.32
N TRP A 34 -1.82 14.94 -20.92
CA TRP A 34 -2.31 14.79 -19.55
C TRP A 34 -2.38 13.32 -19.11
N VAL A 35 -2.94 12.44 -19.95
CA VAL A 35 -3.03 11.00 -19.68
C VAL A 35 -1.65 10.35 -19.67
N GLY A 36 -0.76 10.75 -20.57
CA GLY A 36 0.63 10.29 -20.60
C GLY A 36 1.37 10.64 -19.31
N TYR A 37 1.28 11.90 -18.88
CA TYR A 37 1.85 12.37 -17.61
C TYR A 37 1.27 11.63 -16.40
N ARG A 38 -0.05 11.45 -16.36
CA ARG A 38 -0.70 10.66 -15.28
C ARG A 38 -0.22 9.22 -15.27
N ARG A 39 -0.07 8.57 -16.42
CA ARG A 39 0.44 7.18 -16.47
C ARG A 39 1.90 7.08 -16.04
N ALA A 40 2.73 8.07 -16.38
CA ALA A 40 4.14 8.10 -16.01
C ALA A 40 4.36 8.31 -14.49
N THR A 41 3.43 8.99 -13.82
CA THR A 41 3.53 9.34 -12.39
C THR A 41 2.82 8.35 -11.46
N LEU A 42 2.01 7.42 -11.99
CA LEU A 42 1.34 6.40 -11.20
C LEU A 42 2.25 5.21 -10.93
N CYS A 43 2.13 4.64 -9.73
CA CYS A 43 2.73 3.35 -9.44
C CYS A 43 2.14 2.29 -10.37
N GLN A 44 2.99 1.41 -10.89
CA GLN A 44 2.51 0.17 -11.50
C GLN A 44 2.09 -0.77 -10.39
N VAL A 45 0.85 -1.25 -10.46
CA VAL A 45 0.27 -2.13 -9.45
C VAL A 45 -0.07 -3.46 -10.06
N ARG A 46 0.40 -4.53 -9.43
CA ARG A 46 0.01 -5.89 -9.75
C ARG A 46 -0.61 -6.55 -8.53
N TRP A 47 -1.92 -6.74 -8.57
CA TRP A 47 -2.64 -7.55 -7.59
C TRP A 47 -2.36 -9.02 -7.87
N LEU A 48 -1.93 -9.75 -6.86
CA LEU A 48 -1.56 -11.15 -6.98
C LEU A 48 -2.70 -12.04 -6.49
N VAL A 49 -2.85 -13.20 -7.13
CA VAL A 49 -3.77 -14.24 -6.69
C VAL A 49 -3.26 -14.82 -5.37
N LEU A 50 -4.13 -14.89 -4.37
CA LEU A 50 -3.81 -15.47 -3.07
C LEU A 50 -3.33 -16.92 -3.23
N GLY A 51 -2.23 -17.27 -2.58
CA GLY A 51 -1.65 -18.61 -2.65
C GLY A 51 -0.83 -18.90 -3.93
N SER A 52 -0.76 -17.96 -4.87
CA SER A 52 0.16 -18.09 -6.02
C SER A 52 1.62 -18.09 -5.57
N ALA A 53 2.49 -18.73 -6.35
CA ALA A 53 3.94 -18.72 -6.07
C ALA A 53 4.52 -17.30 -6.05
N GLU A 54 3.97 -16.37 -6.83
CA GLU A 54 4.37 -14.97 -6.80
C GLU A 54 3.98 -14.28 -5.49
N ALA A 55 2.75 -14.49 -5.01
CA ALA A 55 2.30 -13.98 -3.73
C ALA A 55 3.13 -14.55 -2.57
N ALA A 56 3.47 -15.83 -2.63
CA ALA A 56 4.35 -16.47 -1.66
C ALA A 56 5.78 -15.89 -1.67
N ARG A 57 6.30 -15.45 -2.83
CA ARG A 57 7.62 -14.80 -2.96
C ARG A 57 7.66 -13.35 -2.49
N LEU A 58 6.51 -12.69 -2.33
CA LEU A 58 6.50 -11.31 -1.83
C LEU A 58 7.03 -11.22 -0.39
N PHE A 59 6.69 -12.20 0.45
CA PHE A 59 7.00 -12.18 1.87
C PHE A 59 8.04 -13.25 2.20
N PRO A 60 9.11 -12.91 2.93
CA PRO A 60 10.03 -13.90 3.45
C PRO A 60 9.29 -14.92 4.31
N SER A 61 9.61 -16.20 4.12
CA SER A 61 9.11 -17.24 5.02
C SER A 61 10.01 -17.29 6.25
N ALA A 62 9.42 -17.08 7.43
CA ALA A 62 10.13 -17.26 8.68
C ALA A 62 10.62 -18.71 8.80
N ARG A 63 11.91 -18.87 9.13
CA ARG A 63 12.54 -20.18 9.36
C ARG A 63 13.43 -20.07 10.59
N VAL A 64 13.39 -21.10 11.43
CA VAL A 64 14.29 -21.26 12.57
C VAL A 64 15.70 -21.48 12.03
N ARG A 65 16.67 -20.72 12.55
CA ARG A 65 18.09 -20.84 12.22
C ARG A 65 18.94 -20.85 13.50
N PRO A 66 20.06 -21.59 13.52
CA PRO A 66 21.03 -21.47 14.61
C PRO A 66 21.66 -20.08 14.59
N LEU A 67 21.96 -19.56 15.78
CA LEU A 67 22.67 -18.31 16.02
C LEU A 67 24.11 -18.59 16.48
N GLU A 68 24.99 -17.58 16.38
CA GLU A 68 26.41 -17.73 16.71
C GLU A 68 26.67 -18.06 18.19
N ASN A 69 25.74 -17.68 19.08
CA ASN A 69 25.81 -17.95 20.52
C ASN A 69 25.30 -19.36 20.90
N GLY A 70 24.99 -20.22 19.91
CA GLY A 70 24.44 -21.56 20.12
C GLY A 70 22.93 -21.61 20.38
N ALA A 71 22.27 -20.46 20.45
CA ALA A 71 20.81 -20.37 20.50
C ALA A 71 20.19 -20.58 19.10
N TYR A 72 18.86 -20.56 19.03
CA TYR A 72 18.09 -20.61 17.81
C TYR A 72 17.21 -19.37 17.71
N GLY A 73 17.07 -18.81 16.51
CA GLY A 73 16.23 -17.65 16.31
C GLY A 73 15.51 -17.63 14.99
N PHE A 74 14.51 -16.77 14.90
CA PHE A 74 13.79 -16.48 13.67
C PHE A 74 13.23 -15.06 13.68
N THR A 75 13.02 -14.52 12.49
CA THR A 75 12.30 -13.26 12.28
C THR A 75 10.92 -13.59 11.74
N TYR A 76 9.89 -13.24 12.49
CA TYR A 76 8.51 -13.40 12.08
C TYR A 76 7.99 -12.12 11.41
N TYR A 77 7.38 -12.26 10.25
CA TYR A 77 6.79 -11.16 9.50
C TYR A 77 5.28 -11.19 9.69
N VAL A 78 4.73 -10.22 10.40
CA VAL A 78 3.29 -10.17 10.68
C VAL A 78 2.51 -10.01 9.38
N ARG A 79 1.54 -10.88 9.13
CA ARG A 79 0.82 -11.02 7.86
C ARG A 79 -0.65 -10.60 7.93
N ALA A 80 -1.31 -10.68 9.08
CA ALA A 80 -2.74 -10.37 9.15
C ALA A 80 -3.08 -9.26 10.14
N ARG A 81 -2.42 -9.24 11.29
CA ARG A 81 -2.75 -8.35 12.41
C ARG A 81 -1.77 -7.19 12.52
N ASN A 82 -2.09 -6.22 13.38
CA ASN A 82 -1.10 -5.27 13.86
C ASN A 82 -0.16 -5.98 14.83
N VAL A 83 1.14 -5.71 14.71
CA VAL A 83 2.17 -6.29 15.57
C VAL A 83 1.94 -6.02 17.06
N GLN A 84 1.46 -4.83 17.43
CA GLN A 84 1.14 -4.49 18.82
C GLN A 84 0.00 -5.35 19.36
N THR A 85 -1.03 -5.56 18.53
CA THR A 85 -2.18 -6.41 18.87
C THR A 85 -1.77 -7.88 18.98
N LEU A 86 -0.83 -8.34 18.15
CA LEU A 86 -0.30 -9.70 18.19
C LEU A 86 0.60 -9.94 19.41
N VAL A 87 1.47 -8.99 19.73
CA VAL A 87 2.41 -9.08 20.87
C VAL A 87 1.66 -9.07 22.21
N ARG A 88 0.48 -8.43 22.29
CA ARG A 88 -0.41 -8.45 23.45
C ARG A 88 -1.25 -9.72 23.59
N ASP A 89 -1.22 -10.60 22.59
CA ASP A 89 -1.98 -11.86 22.64
C ASP A 89 -1.37 -12.77 23.73
N PRO A 90 -2.17 -13.26 24.70
CA PRO A 90 -1.64 -14.05 25.81
C PRO A 90 -1.01 -15.37 25.36
N THR A 91 -1.47 -15.92 24.24
CA THR A 91 -0.91 -17.14 23.62
C THR A 91 0.52 -16.92 23.12
N VAL A 92 0.82 -15.68 22.73
CA VAL A 92 2.14 -15.26 22.27
C VAL A 92 2.99 -14.86 23.47
N THR A 93 2.46 -14.02 24.38
CA THR A 93 3.17 -13.29 25.46
C THR A 93 4.03 -14.14 26.40
N ALA A 94 3.69 -15.41 26.62
CA ALA A 94 4.33 -16.24 27.64
C ALA A 94 5.78 -16.69 27.38
N ALA A 95 6.36 -16.44 26.19
CA ALA A 95 7.50 -17.26 25.74
C ALA A 95 8.82 -16.57 25.30
N ILE A 96 8.97 -15.23 25.23
CA ILE A 96 10.04 -14.67 24.35
C ILE A 96 10.78 -13.44 24.89
N MET A 97 12.11 -13.43 24.81
CA MET A 97 12.93 -12.19 24.75
C MET A 97 12.72 -11.54 23.38
N ARG A 98 11.92 -10.46 23.32
CA ARG A 98 11.44 -9.88 22.06
C ARG A 98 12.21 -8.63 21.69
N LYS A 99 12.67 -8.58 20.44
CA LYS A 99 12.79 -7.31 19.72
C LYS A 99 11.59 -7.19 18.78
N VAL A 100 10.74 -6.20 19.04
CA VAL A 100 9.61 -5.85 18.18
C VAL A 100 10.00 -4.61 17.39
N ASP A 101 9.98 -4.69 16.07
CA ASP A 101 10.19 -3.55 15.18
C ASP A 101 9.08 -3.51 14.14
N ARG A 102 8.54 -2.34 13.79
CA ARG A 102 7.64 -1.98 12.66
C ARG A 102 6.83 -3.07 11.90
N ALA A 103 6.37 -4.14 12.54
CA ALA A 103 5.72 -5.34 11.99
C ALA A 103 6.60 -6.57 11.66
N THR A 104 7.75 -6.69 12.30
CA THR A 104 8.51 -7.92 12.52
C THR A 104 8.64 -8.23 14.01
N ILE A 105 8.80 -9.51 14.33
CA ILE A 105 9.09 -9.98 15.68
C ILE A 105 10.31 -10.88 15.59
N ASP A 106 11.41 -10.45 16.19
CA ASP A 106 12.59 -11.30 16.35
C ASP A 106 12.47 -12.10 17.64
N VAL A 107 12.73 -13.39 17.52
CA VAL A 107 12.58 -14.37 18.57
C VAL A 107 13.87 -15.16 18.68
N GLU A 108 14.33 -15.35 19.91
CA GLU A 108 15.46 -16.18 20.27
C GLU A 108 15.04 -17.20 21.34
N ALA A 109 15.50 -18.43 21.21
CA ALA A 109 15.23 -19.55 22.10
C ALA A 109 16.46 -20.43 22.26
N ASN A 110 16.57 -21.15 23.37
CA ASN A 110 17.74 -21.97 23.69
C ASN A 110 17.86 -23.24 22.83
N ASP A 111 16.76 -23.70 22.22
CA ASP A 111 16.71 -24.92 21.43
C ASP A 111 15.77 -24.77 20.21
N ALA A 112 15.98 -25.63 19.21
CA ALA A 112 15.26 -25.58 17.95
C ALA A 112 13.76 -25.92 18.08
N GLU A 113 13.40 -26.80 19.03
CA GLU A 113 12.02 -27.25 19.23
C GLU A 113 11.18 -26.12 19.83
N THR A 114 11.71 -25.44 20.84
CA THR A 114 11.11 -24.25 21.44
C THR A 114 10.94 -23.15 20.39
N ALA A 115 11.99 -22.86 19.60
CA ALA A 115 11.90 -21.86 18.52
C ALA A 115 10.81 -22.23 17.49
N GLN A 116 10.71 -23.50 17.10
CA GLN A 116 9.72 -23.98 16.15
C GLN A 116 8.29 -23.91 16.70
N SER A 117 8.11 -24.25 17.98
CA SER A 117 6.84 -24.13 18.70
C SER A 117 6.38 -22.67 18.78
N GLN A 118 7.28 -21.75 19.11
CA GLN A 118 7.01 -20.31 19.15
C GLN A 118 6.67 -19.73 17.77
N LEU A 119 7.39 -20.16 16.72
CA LEU A 119 7.08 -19.77 15.34
C LEU A 119 5.67 -20.21 14.94
N LYS A 120 5.28 -21.43 15.31
CA LYS A 120 3.92 -21.94 15.08
C LYS A 120 2.88 -21.14 15.87
N ALA A 121 3.11 -20.91 17.17
CA ALA A 121 2.21 -20.13 18.00
C ALA A 121 1.98 -18.71 17.46
N LEU A 122 3.04 -18.06 16.97
CA LEU A 122 2.94 -16.76 16.30
C LEU A 122 2.13 -16.84 15.00
N ALA A 123 2.37 -17.87 14.18
CA ALA A 123 1.62 -18.08 12.94
C ALA A 123 0.13 -18.32 13.18
N ASP A 124 -0.21 -19.12 14.21
CA ASP A 124 -1.58 -19.42 14.58
C ASP A 124 -2.29 -18.17 15.17
N ALA A 125 -1.58 -17.40 16.00
CA ALA A 125 -2.11 -16.16 16.58
C ALA A 125 -2.28 -15.02 15.57
N ASP A 126 -1.48 -15.00 14.50
CA ASP A 126 -1.59 -14.06 13.38
C ASP A 126 -2.56 -14.53 12.29
N ALA A 127 -3.43 -15.49 12.59
CA ALA A 127 -4.55 -15.80 11.71
C ALA A 127 -5.45 -14.56 11.51
N LEU A 128 -5.93 -14.39 10.28
CA LEU A 128 -6.91 -13.34 9.97
C LEU A 128 -8.22 -13.64 10.69
N LYS A 129 -8.73 -12.67 11.46
CA LYS A 129 -10.00 -12.82 12.16
C LYS A 129 -11.17 -12.78 11.17
N PRO A 130 -12.30 -13.47 11.44
CA PRO A 130 -13.50 -13.35 10.62
C PRO A 130 -14.00 -11.91 10.55
N GLY A 131 -14.50 -11.50 9.38
CA GLY A 131 -14.98 -10.13 9.14
C GLY A 131 -13.88 -9.11 8.80
N THR A 132 -12.61 -9.52 8.95
CA THR A 132 -11.47 -8.60 8.84
C THR A 132 -10.80 -8.62 7.48
N CYS A 133 -10.19 -7.50 7.11
CA CYS A 133 -9.49 -7.35 5.84
C CYS A 133 -8.06 -6.88 6.04
N VAL A 134 -7.16 -7.38 5.19
CA VAL A 134 -5.74 -7.02 5.18
C VAL A 134 -5.25 -6.82 3.76
N ILE A 135 -4.51 -5.74 3.55
CA ILE A 135 -3.69 -5.55 2.35
C ILE A 135 -2.26 -5.87 2.75
N ARG A 136 -1.62 -6.78 2.03
CA ARG A 136 -0.21 -7.07 2.18
C ARG A 136 0.46 -6.73 0.87
N GLY A 137 1.64 -6.14 0.91
CA GLY A 137 2.35 -5.93 -0.33
C GLY A 137 3.84 -5.76 -0.18
N ARG A 138 4.48 -5.56 -1.33
CA ARG A 138 5.88 -5.16 -1.44
C ARG A 138 5.98 -3.96 -2.36
N VAL A 139 6.78 -2.99 -1.95
CA VAL A 139 7.08 -1.80 -2.73
C VAL A 139 8.51 -1.89 -3.22
N VAL A 140 8.68 -1.72 -4.51
CA VAL A 140 9.98 -1.71 -5.17
C VAL A 140 10.13 -0.48 -6.05
N ASP A 141 11.36 -0.07 -6.27
CA ASP A 141 11.70 1.01 -7.18
C ASP A 141 11.75 0.56 -8.65
N SER A 142 12.20 1.47 -9.51
CA SER A 142 12.36 1.18 -10.94
C SER A 142 13.43 0.10 -11.22
N ASN A 143 14.40 -0.07 -10.32
CA ASN A 143 15.47 -1.07 -10.39
C ASN A 143 15.09 -2.42 -9.75
N ASN A 144 13.88 -2.55 -9.18
CA ASN A 144 13.43 -3.69 -8.35
C ASN A 144 14.03 -3.73 -6.94
N GLU A 145 14.67 -2.67 -6.50
CA GLU A 145 15.17 -2.56 -5.15
C GLU A 145 14.02 -2.26 -4.19
N PRO A 146 14.03 -2.83 -2.97
CA PRO A 146 12.98 -2.59 -2.00
C PRO A 146 12.96 -1.13 -1.55
N VAL A 147 11.78 -0.51 -1.55
CA VAL A 147 11.60 0.82 -0.95
C VAL A 147 11.49 0.63 0.57
N VAL A 148 12.60 0.83 1.27
CA VAL A 148 12.72 0.65 2.73
C VAL A 148 12.13 1.84 3.47
N ARG A 149 11.32 1.61 4.51
CA ARG A 149 10.73 2.68 5.37
C ARG A 149 9.88 3.72 4.62
N GLY A 150 9.40 3.38 3.44
CA GLY A 150 8.40 4.16 2.72
C GLY A 150 7.06 4.08 3.44
N THR A 151 6.28 5.16 3.44
CA THR A 151 4.96 5.16 4.07
C THR A 151 3.87 4.89 3.04
N ILE A 152 2.99 3.94 3.35
CA ILE A 152 1.86 3.52 2.52
C ILE A 152 0.58 3.97 3.20
N ASP A 153 -0.09 4.96 2.62
CA ASP A 153 -1.40 5.42 3.08
C ASP A 153 -2.48 4.71 2.27
N LEU A 154 -3.46 4.11 2.96
CA LEU A 154 -4.73 3.79 2.31
C LEU A 154 -5.54 5.07 2.21
N MET A 155 -5.86 5.48 0.98
CA MET A 155 -6.69 6.63 0.69
C MET A 155 -8.04 6.15 0.16
N GLY A 156 -9.10 6.86 0.50
CA GLY A 156 -10.44 6.50 0.03
C GLY A 156 -11.44 7.66 0.12
N PRO A 157 -12.70 7.42 -0.25
CA PRO A 157 -13.67 8.49 -0.47
C PRO A 157 -14.11 9.24 0.81
N PHE A 158 -13.78 8.75 2.01
CA PHE A 158 -14.18 9.36 3.30
C PHE A 158 -13.00 9.70 4.22
N VAL A 159 -11.80 9.98 3.68
CA VAL A 159 -10.64 10.46 4.46
C VAL A 159 -10.23 9.52 5.61
N PHE A 160 -10.45 8.21 5.47
CA PHE A 160 -9.77 7.25 6.33
C PHE A 160 -8.31 7.16 5.89
N ILE A 161 -7.39 7.45 6.80
CA ILE A 161 -5.94 7.47 6.57
C ILE A 161 -5.33 6.48 7.55
N ASN A 162 -5.25 5.22 7.15
CA ASN A 162 -4.35 4.30 7.84
C ASN A 162 -3.02 4.33 7.10
N HIS A 163 -1.92 4.48 7.84
CA HIS A 163 -0.59 4.56 7.27
C HIS A 163 0.29 3.47 7.85
N PHE A 164 1.08 2.83 7.00
CA PHE A 164 2.00 1.77 7.37
C PHE A 164 3.35 2.05 6.76
N GLN A 165 4.42 1.67 7.46
CA GLN A 165 5.76 1.76 6.90
C GLN A 165 6.15 0.42 6.29
N THR A 166 6.85 0.47 5.16
CA THR A 166 7.50 -0.71 4.60
C THR A 166 8.69 -1.11 5.48
N ARG A 167 8.91 -2.42 5.56
CA ARG A 167 10.05 -3.06 6.22
C ARG A 167 11.32 -2.89 5.37
N ASP A 168 12.43 -3.42 5.86
CA ASP A 168 13.73 -3.40 5.18
C ASP A 168 13.76 -4.21 3.87
N ASP A 169 12.83 -5.14 3.69
CA ASP A 169 12.64 -5.88 2.44
C ASP A 169 11.61 -5.22 1.50
N GLY A 170 11.11 -4.03 1.86
CA GLY A 170 10.10 -3.27 1.14
C GLY A 170 8.67 -3.81 1.34
N THR A 171 8.48 -4.84 2.17
CA THR A 171 7.15 -5.40 2.41
C THR A 171 6.37 -4.60 3.44
N PHE A 172 5.04 -4.66 3.38
CA PHE A 172 4.15 -4.06 4.37
C PHE A 172 2.93 -4.96 4.61
N THR A 173 2.34 -4.80 5.79
CA THR A 173 1.07 -5.44 6.17
C THR A 173 0.16 -4.36 6.73
N MET A 174 -1.01 -4.21 6.14
CA MET A 174 -1.98 -3.15 6.41
C MET A 174 -3.31 -3.81 6.83
N PRO A 175 -3.48 -4.15 8.12
CA PRO A 175 -4.79 -4.51 8.67
C PRO A 175 -5.74 -3.31 8.56
N LEU A 176 -6.94 -3.53 8.04
CA LEU A 176 -7.90 -2.46 7.76
C LEU A 176 -8.81 -2.11 8.94
N GLU A 177 -8.74 -2.84 10.05
CA GLU A 177 -9.70 -2.70 11.15
C GLU A 177 -9.16 -2.00 12.40
N ASP A 178 -7.88 -1.69 12.44
CA ASP A 178 -7.16 -1.44 13.70
C ASP A 178 -7.51 -0.07 14.36
N GLY A 179 -8.46 0.67 13.79
CA GLY A 179 -9.04 1.92 14.32
C GLY A 179 -10.53 1.83 14.70
N GLY A 180 -11.10 0.62 14.78
CA GLY A 180 -12.49 0.39 15.23
C GLY A 180 -13.57 0.56 14.15
N MET A 181 -13.20 0.86 12.90
CA MET A 181 -14.11 0.86 11.77
C MET A 181 -13.49 0.17 10.55
N ILE A 182 -14.24 -0.78 9.99
CA ILE A 182 -13.90 -1.46 8.74
C ILE A 182 -14.21 -0.52 7.58
N PRO A 183 -13.27 -0.26 6.67
CA PRO A 183 -13.56 0.51 5.47
C PRO A 183 -14.71 -0.16 4.69
N PRO A 184 -15.74 0.60 4.26
CA PRO A 184 -16.87 0.01 3.56
C PRO A 184 -16.41 -0.67 2.25
N ALA A 185 -17.04 -1.81 1.93
CA ALA A 185 -16.80 -2.53 0.68
C ALA A 185 -17.33 -1.73 -0.52
N ARG A 186 -16.48 -0.93 -1.15
CA ARG A 186 -16.83 -0.09 -2.30
C ARG A 186 -15.62 0.24 -3.16
N ARG A 187 -15.89 0.94 -4.27
CA ARG A 187 -14.90 1.49 -5.21
C ARG A 187 -14.29 2.81 -4.72
N GLY A 188 -13.13 3.14 -5.27
CA GLY A 188 -12.50 4.46 -5.13
C GLY A 188 -11.37 4.53 -4.11
N TYR A 189 -10.91 3.38 -3.60
CA TYR A 189 -9.71 3.32 -2.78
C TYR A 189 -8.46 3.41 -3.64
N TYR A 190 -7.37 3.97 -3.13
CA TYR A 190 -6.05 3.89 -3.76
C TYR A 190 -4.98 3.89 -2.67
N LEU A 191 -3.79 3.38 -2.98
CA LEU A 191 -2.64 3.48 -2.08
C LEU A 191 -1.81 4.68 -2.50
N ARG A 192 -1.38 5.47 -1.53
CA ARG A 192 -0.38 6.51 -1.71
C ARG A 192 0.92 6.03 -1.08
N VAL A 193 1.96 5.94 -1.89
CA VAL A 193 3.32 5.61 -1.47
C VAL A 193 4.07 6.92 -1.27
N ARG A 194 4.70 7.09 -0.10
CA ARG A 194 5.57 8.22 0.23
C ARG A 194 6.97 7.70 0.45
N ALA A 195 7.96 8.29 -0.22
CA ALA A 195 9.35 7.93 -0.05
C ALA A 195 9.83 8.18 1.40
N PRO A 196 10.90 7.50 1.84
CA PRO A 196 11.63 7.93 3.02
C PRO A 196 12.09 9.38 2.83
N GLY A 197 11.80 10.25 3.80
CA GLY A 197 12.13 11.67 3.70
C GLY A 197 11.13 12.53 2.93
N ASP A 198 9.97 12.00 2.52
CA ASP A 198 8.85 12.80 2.04
C ASP A 198 8.54 13.94 3.02
N SER A 199 8.59 15.18 2.52
CA SER A 199 8.37 16.38 3.31
C SER A 199 7.37 17.31 2.61
N ILE A 200 6.89 18.33 3.32
CA ILE A 200 6.01 19.35 2.72
C ILE A 200 6.76 20.13 1.63
N GLU A 201 8.07 20.33 1.80
CA GLU A 201 8.92 21.09 0.88
C GLU A 201 9.33 20.26 -0.34
N THR A 202 9.49 18.95 -0.14
CA THR A 202 9.91 17.98 -1.17
C THR A 202 8.96 16.77 -1.17
N PRO A 203 7.74 16.92 -1.73
CA PRO A 203 6.78 15.84 -1.74
C PRO A 203 7.23 14.74 -2.72
N LEU A 204 7.68 13.62 -2.18
CA LEU A 204 8.08 12.41 -2.90
C LEU A 204 7.01 11.35 -2.72
N ARG A 205 5.90 11.53 -3.45
CA ARG A 205 4.71 10.68 -3.31
C ARG A 205 4.15 10.24 -4.64
N TRP A 206 3.76 8.97 -4.70
CA TRP A 206 3.17 8.32 -5.85
C TRP A 206 1.85 7.67 -5.48
N HIS A 207 0.93 7.61 -6.44
CA HIS A 207 -0.40 7.05 -6.22
C HIS A 207 -0.57 5.79 -7.07
N THR A 208 -1.33 4.82 -6.55
CA THR A 208 -1.79 3.68 -7.36
C THR A 208 -3.03 4.05 -8.15
N ALA A 209 -3.36 3.22 -9.14
CA ALA A 209 -4.71 3.20 -9.69
C ALA A 209 -5.74 2.89 -8.58
N SER A 210 -6.97 3.39 -8.76
CA SER A 210 -8.05 3.10 -7.83
C SER A 210 -8.49 1.64 -7.88
N PHE A 211 -8.89 1.09 -6.74
CA PHE A 211 -9.39 -0.27 -6.58
C PHE A 211 -10.65 -0.30 -5.70
N SER A 212 -11.22 -1.49 -5.58
CA SER A 212 -12.38 -1.76 -4.71
C SER A 212 -11.95 -2.62 -3.54
N LEU A 213 -12.51 -2.34 -2.36
CA LEU A 213 -12.49 -3.29 -1.26
C LEU A 213 -13.70 -4.22 -1.37
N ASP A 214 -13.47 -5.49 -1.07
CA ASP A 214 -14.47 -6.55 -1.13
C ASP A 214 -14.22 -7.51 0.04
N LEU A 215 -15.22 -7.68 0.89
CA LEU A 215 -15.13 -8.54 2.07
C LEU A 215 -15.13 -10.02 1.70
N ALA A 216 -15.59 -10.39 0.50
CA ALA A 216 -15.48 -11.76 0.01
C ALA A 216 -14.01 -12.15 -0.30
N ASN A 217 -13.14 -11.15 -0.48
CA ASN A 217 -11.71 -11.33 -0.72
C ASN A 217 -10.91 -10.55 0.34
N PRO A 218 -10.89 -11.05 1.59
CA PRO A 218 -10.42 -10.29 2.74
C PRO A 218 -8.89 -10.14 2.79
N VAL A 219 -8.14 -10.95 2.04
CA VAL A 219 -6.68 -10.83 1.89
C VAL A 219 -6.37 -10.38 0.48
N ARG A 220 -5.56 -9.32 0.35
CA ARG A 220 -5.07 -8.85 -0.94
C ARG A 220 -3.57 -8.71 -0.92
N ASP A 221 -2.92 -9.41 -1.85
CA ASP A 221 -1.48 -9.32 -2.07
C ASP A 221 -1.19 -8.39 -3.24
N VAL A 222 -0.26 -7.45 -3.04
CA VAL A 222 0.07 -6.44 -4.05
C VAL A 222 1.57 -6.23 -4.21
N LEU A 223 2.03 -6.21 -5.46
CA LEU A 223 3.34 -5.67 -5.82
C LEU A 223 3.14 -4.26 -6.38
N ILE A 224 3.82 -3.29 -5.77
CA ILE A 224 3.79 -1.89 -6.17
C ILE A 224 5.18 -1.52 -6.68
N ARG A 225 5.28 -1.06 -7.93
CA ARG A 225 6.50 -0.47 -8.47
C ARG A 225 6.32 1.04 -8.56
N ILE A 226 7.19 1.80 -7.90
CA ILE A 226 7.25 3.25 -8.08
C ILE A 226 7.93 3.57 -9.42
N PRO A 227 7.44 4.58 -10.16
CA PRO A 227 8.10 5.02 -11.38
C PRO A 227 9.50 5.56 -11.07
N HIS A 228 10.38 5.59 -12.08
CA HIS A 228 11.72 6.16 -11.94
C HIS A 228 11.59 7.63 -11.53
N ASP A 229 12.26 8.02 -10.44
CA ASP A 229 12.28 9.43 -10.04
C ASP A 229 13.15 10.18 -11.03
N THR A 230 12.63 11.23 -11.66
CA THR A 230 13.40 12.07 -12.60
C THR A 230 14.12 13.20 -11.88
N SER A 231 14.12 13.21 -10.54
CA SER A 231 14.67 14.28 -9.71
C SER A 231 16.20 14.30 -9.61
N ASP A 232 16.90 13.35 -10.22
CA ASP A 232 18.38 13.32 -10.29
C ASP A 232 18.96 14.17 -11.45
N ASN A 233 18.19 15.11 -12.00
CA ASN A 233 18.64 16.08 -13.02
C ASN A 233 18.54 17.53 -12.54
#